data_AF-A0A7C5I8E6-F1
#
_entry.id   AF-A0A7C5I8E6-F1
#
_cell.length_a   1.000
_cell.length_b   1.000
_cell.length_c   1.000
_cell.angle_alpha   90.00
_cell.angle_beta   90.00
_cell.angle_gamma   90.00
#
_symmetry.space_group_name_H-M   'P 1'
#
loop_
_entity.id
_entity.type
_entity.pdbx_description
1 polymer ?
#
loop_
_entity_poly.entity_id
_entity_poly.type
_entity_poly.pdbx_seq_one_letter_code
_entity_poly.pdbx_strand_id
1 'polypeptide(L)'
;GLVASSHPKLRTPSSREDPLDYPRVRDMVWKAIEYGRPAAGSLEAKIKPGSWVVLKPNIISLPPRPTYRTGDVTDLRVLKAVLEYVAERSRAARITVAEGGSCRRRGDPARDNVMIQNGVQVDALTADWGSEFPGLPGTLGDVLEEARKKFPSKRFDYVDLAYDAARGPDGEFQWLPVPVSPTGVGAFGEKKVYVTSDTVRNCDFLITIPVLKVHLMCGLTACLKNYVGTAPRIAYTRPGSFSNNNLHTYHSLEGRIDSFIVDLAAFHPPDYCVVDAIRGLQYSEHRIARADQEVRSNLILAGEDPVAADALSAYLIGFQPCDIEFLHMASQRGMGIMNLEQADVAGDDPGQLRARWGKPNNWYGRCNRVWRLSQGPLTNPDGWERFTSPVDTLHLSQWRAPQGESTVYRAAVKVIAPGRRKGYLWVGARGRVTGFLNGVKVLEEEGLTRYRPGQFQTGVELQSGENQLLFEVTPVNGQADLSALLVGPENDGDSMDGIRWQA
;
A
#
# COMPACT_ATOMS: atom_id res chain seq x y z
N GLY A 1 -15.74 5.17 -7.69
CA GLY A 1 -16.91 4.27 -7.66
C GLY A 1 -16.80 3.34 -6.47
N LEU A 2 -17.75 3.38 -5.54
CA LEU A 2 -17.84 2.49 -4.38
C LEU A 2 -19.19 1.76 -4.41
N VAL A 3 -19.17 0.43 -4.40
CA VAL A 3 -20.38 -0.38 -4.49
C VAL A 3 -20.35 -1.49 -3.46
N ALA A 4 -21.32 -1.47 -2.55
CA ALA A 4 -21.64 -2.59 -1.66
C ALA A 4 -22.60 -3.58 -2.35
N SER A 5 -22.61 -4.84 -1.93
CA SER A 5 -23.58 -5.83 -2.42
C SER A 5 -25.03 -5.43 -2.15
N SER A 6 -25.27 -4.56 -1.18
CA SER A 6 -26.59 -4.03 -0.83
C SER A 6 -27.01 -2.82 -1.66
N HIS A 7 -26.18 -2.35 -2.60
CA HIS A 7 -26.48 -1.16 -3.39
C HIS A 7 -27.80 -1.34 -4.15
N PRO A 8 -28.80 -0.45 -3.98
CA PRO A 8 -30.12 -0.60 -4.58
C PRO A 8 -30.15 -0.57 -6.11
N LYS A 9 -29.09 -0.11 -6.79
CA LYS A 9 -29.01 -0.11 -8.26
C LYS A 9 -28.34 -1.36 -8.85
N LEU A 10 -28.03 -2.36 -8.03
CA LEU A 10 -27.66 -3.69 -8.51
C LEU A 10 -28.90 -4.44 -8.99
N ARG A 11 -28.71 -5.37 -9.92
CA ARG A 11 -29.76 -6.25 -10.45
C ARG A 11 -30.35 -7.13 -9.36
N THR A 12 -29.50 -7.62 -8.47
CA THR A 12 -29.88 -8.49 -7.35
C THR A 12 -29.09 -8.08 -6.10
N PRO A 13 -29.49 -6.99 -5.40
CA PRO A 13 -28.85 -6.58 -4.16
C PRO A 13 -28.95 -7.68 -3.09
N SER A 14 -27.95 -7.76 -2.20
CA SER A 14 -27.90 -8.72 -1.09
C SER A 14 -27.21 -8.13 0.14
N SER A 15 -27.39 -8.75 1.30
CA SER A 15 -26.70 -8.32 2.52
C SER A 15 -25.18 -8.36 2.32
N ARG A 16 -24.46 -7.49 3.02
CA ARG A 16 -22.99 -7.48 3.04
C ARG A 16 -22.40 -8.72 3.71
N GLU A 17 -23.21 -9.47 4.44
CA GLU A 17 -22.83 -10.71 5.09
C GLU A 17 -23.13 -11.94 4.22
N ASP A 18 -23.90 -11.81 3.15
CA ASP A 18 -24.30 -12.95 2.32
C ASP A 18 -23.12 -13.45 1.47
N PRO A 19 -23.03 -14.77 1.21
CA PRO A 19 -22.13 -15.25 0.17
C PRO A 19 -22.58 -14.71 -1.19
N LEU A 20 -21.62 -14.34 -2.03
CA LEU A 20 -21.88 -13.87 -3.39
C LEU A 20 -21.66 -15.01 -4.39
N ASP A 21 -22.52 -15.08 -5.41
CA ASP A 21 -22.31 -15.87 -6.62
C ASP A 21 -21.66 -15.00 -7.72
N TYR A 22 -21.21 -15.63 -8.81
CA TYR A 22 -20.55 -14.91 -9.90
C TYR A 22 -21.42 -13.78 -10.53
N PRO A 23 -22.73 -13.98 -10.82
CA PRO A 23 -23.55 -12.91 -11.38
C PRO A 23 -23.61 -11.65 -10.50
N ARG A 24 -23.72 -11.80 -9.16
CA ARG A 24 -23.68 -10.65 -8.24
C ARG A 24 -22.32 -9.97 -8.22
N VAL A 25 -21.23 -10.73 -8.13
CA VAL A 25 -19.86 -10.17 -8.19
C VAL A 25 -19.65 -9.39 -9.48
N ARG A 26 -20.06 -9.94 -10.62
CA ARG A 26 -19.95 -9.28 -11.93
C ARG A 26 -20.73 -7.97 -11.97
N ASP A 27 -21.96 -7.97 -11.48
CA ASP A 27 -22.80 -6.77 -11.47
C ASP A 27 -22.23 -5.68 -10.56
N MET A 28 -21.72 -6.05 -9.38
CA MET A 28 -21.01 -5.14 -8.47
C MET A 28 -19.78 -4.51 -9.13
N VAL A 29 -18.92 -5.33 -9.74
CA VAL A 29 -17.71 -4.85 -10.43
C VAL A 29 -18.06 -3.90 -11.57
N TRP A 30 -19.04 -4.26 -12.40
CA TRP A 30 -19.44 -3.43 -13.54
C TRP A 30 -20.06 -2.12 -13.09
N LYS A 31 -20.89 -2.14 -12.04
CA LYS A 31 -21.47 -0.94 -11.46
C LYS A 31 -20.40 -0.05 -10.82
N ALA A 32 -19.40 -0.64 -10.16
CA ALA A 32 -18.28 0.11 -9.59
C ALA A 32 -17.46 0.80 -10.68
N ILE A 33 -17.17 0.12 -11.81
CA ILE A 33 -16.47 0.70 -12.96
C ILE A 33 -17.28 1.85 -13.58
N GLU A 34 -18.60 1.71 -13.71
CA GLU A 34 -19.48 2.77 -14.21
C GLU A 34 -19.45 4.03 -13.33
N TYR A 35 -19.53 3.86 -11.99
CA TYR A 35 -19.41 4.98 -11.06
C TYR A 35 -17.99 5.53 -10.97
N GLY A 36 -16.98 4.66 -11.07
CA GLY A 36 -15.57 4.99 -11.08
C GLY A 36 -15.08 5.51 -12.42
N ARG A 37 -15.96 6.13 -13.23
CA ARG A 37 -15.61 6.59 -14.56
C ARG A 37 -14.37 7.50 -14.52
N PRO A 38 -13.39 7.30 -15.42
CA PRO A 38 -12.26 8.20 -15.54
C PRO A 38 -12.66 9.56 -16.14
N ALA A 39 -11.74 10.52 -16.15
CA ALA A 39 -11.88 11.82 -16.79
C ALA A 39 -12.25 11.71 -18.29
N ALA A 40 -11.89 10.60 -18.94
CA ALA A 40 -12.32 10.29 -20.31
C ALA A 40 -13.83 9.95 -20.44
N GLY A 41 -14.59 9.96 -19.35
CA GLY A 41 -16.04 9.74 -19.31
C GLY A 41 -16.45 8.28 -19.07
N SER A 42 -15.69 7.30 -19.58
CA SER A 42 -15.85 5.88 -19.27
C SER A 42 -14.52 5.12 -19.42
N LEU A 43 -14.42 3.93 -18.81
CA LEU A 43 -13.20 3.11 -18.88
C LEU A 43 -12.87 2.72 -20.32
N GLU A 44 -13.87 2.28 -21.09
CA GLU A 44 -13.68 1.90 -22.49
C GLU A 44 -13.33 3.06 -23.42
N ALA A 45 -13.69 4.30 -23.07
CA ALA A 45 -13.25 5.49 -23.80
C ALA A 45 -11.78 5.83 -23.51
N LYS A 46 -11.28 5.53 -22.30
CA LYS A 46 -9.87 5.71 -21.91
C LYS A 46 -8.95 4.68 -22.59
N ILE A 47 -9.43 3.45 -22.79
CA ILE A 47 -8.69 2.38 -23.48
C ILE A 47 -8.74 2.62 -24.99
N LYS A 48 -7.59 2.99 -25.58
CA LYS A 48 -7.51 3.26 -27.02
C LYS A 48 -7.77 1.99 -27.85
N PRO A 49 -8.38 2.11 -29.04
CA PRO A 49 -8.52 0.97 -29.94
C PRO A 49 -7.17 0.34 -30.28
N GLY A 50 -7.10 -0.99 -30.25
CA GLY A 50 -5.87 -1.72 -30.52
C GLY A 50 -4.94 -1.91 -29.32
N SER A 51 -5.22 -1.28 -28.17
CA SER A 51 -4.35 -1.37 -26.99
C SER A 51 -4.11 -2.79 -26.50
N TRP A 52 -2.89 -3.02 -26.03
CA TRP A 52 -2.51 -4.09 -25.12
C TRP A 52 -2.85 -3.70 -23.68
N VAL A 53 -3.93 -4.30 -23.16
CA VAL A 53 -4.38 -4.11 -21.79
C VAL A 53 -3.81 -5.22 -20.90
N VAL A 54 -3.18 -4.86 -19.78
CA VAL A 54 -2.70 -5.79 -18.75
C VAL A 54 -3.59 -5.67 -17.52
N LEU A 55 -4.06 -6.82 -17.02
CA LEU A 55 -4.81 -6.96 -15.79
C LEU A 55 -3.89 -7.55 -14.72
N LYS A 56 -3.65 -6.80 -13.64
CA LYS A 56 -2.73 -7.16 -12.57
C LYS A 56 -3.48 -7.53 -11.27
N PRO A 57 -3.92 -8.80 -11.09
CA PRO A 57 -4.47 -9.23 -9.81
C PRO A 57 -3.40 -9.34 -8.73
N ASN A 58 -3.81 -9.44 -7.47
CA ASN A 58 -2.97 -9.83 -6.34
C ASN A 58 -3.09 -11.34 -6.08
N ILE A 59 -2.20 -12.14 -6.67
CA ILE A 59 -2.11 -13.58 -6.42
C ILE A 59 -0.75 -13.87 -5.79
N ILE A 60 -0.64 -13.74 -4.47
CA ILE A 60 0.64 -13.84 -3.75
C ILE A 60 0.99 -15.27 -3.32
N SER A 61 -0.03 -16.10 -3.10
CA SER A 61 0.06 -17.47 -2.59
C SER A 61 -1.04 -18.31 -3.22
N LEU A 62 -0.83 -19.62 -3.30
CA LEU A 62 -1.79 -20.59 -3.85
C LEU A 62 -2.23 -21.57 -2.76
N PRO A 63 -3.48 -22.07 -2.79
CA PRO A 63 -3.82 -23.29 -2.06
C PRO A 63 -3.00 -24.48 -2.62
N PRO A 64 -2.62 -25.47 -1.80
CA PRO A 64 -2.97 -25.67 -0.40
C PRO A 64 -1.91 -25.13 0.59
N ARG A 65 -1.14 -24.08 0.24
CA ARG A 65 -0.07 -23.55 1.11
C ARG A 65 -0.61 -23.34 2.54
N PRO A 66 0.04 -23.83 3.60
CA PRO A 66 -0.55 -23.79 4.96
C PRO A 66 -0.91 -22.39 5.47
N THR A 67 -0.17 -21.38 4.99
CA THR A 67 -0.35 -19.96 5.34
C THR A 67 -1.42 -19.25 4.52
N TYR A 68 -2.03 -19.91 3.54
CA TYR A 68 -3.06 -19.33 2.67
C TYR A 68 -4.43 -19.25 3.35
N ARG A 69 -5.16 -18.19 2.98
CA ARG A 69 -6.57 -17.89 3.23
C ARG A 69 -7.17 -17.28 1.97
N THR A 70 -8.47 -17.35 1.81
CA THR A 70 -9.20 -16.73 0.70
C THR A 70 -8.84 -15.25 0.53
N GLY A 71 -8.85 -14.50 1.64
CA GLY A 71 -8.50 -13.07 1.64
C GLY A 71 -7.02 -12.74 1.38
N ASP A 72 -6.16 -13.73 1.12
CA ASP A 72 -4.77 -13.48 0.72
C ASP A 72 -4.66 -12.94 -0.70
N VAL A 73 -5.61 -13.28 -1.56
CA VAL A 73 -5.56 -13.05 -3.01
C VAL A 73 -6.83 -12.36 -3.49
N THR A 74 -6.75 -11.73 -4.66
CA THR A 74 -7.92 -11.23 -5.38
C THR A 74 -8.91 -12.36 -5.62
N ASP A 75 -10.18 -12.15 -5.30
CA ASP A 75 -11.27 -13.03 -5.70
C ASP A 75 -11.28 -13.14 -7.23
N LEU A 76 -10.99 -14.33 -7.74
CA LEU A 76 -10.82 -14.52 -9.18
C LEU A 76 -12.11 -14.28 -9.97
N ARG A 77 -13.28 -14.21 -9.31
CA ARG A 77 -14.54 -13.76 -9.92
C ARG A 77 -14.52 -12.27 -10.22
N VAL A 78 -13.84 -11.45 -9.40
CA VAL A 78 -13.59 -10.03 -9.68
C VAL A 78 -12.68 -9.90 -10.89
N LEU A 79 -11.56 -10.64 -10.93
CA LEU A 79 -10.67 -10.67 -12.10
C LEU A 79 -11.44 -11.06 -13.38
N LYS A 80 -12.23 -12.13 -13.33
CA LYS A 80 -13.07 -12.57 -14.47
C LYS A 80 -14.05 -11.47 -14.90
N ALA A 81 -14.71 -10.79 -13.95
CA ALA A 81 -15.64 -9.71 -14.25
C ALA A 81 -14.97 -8.50 -14.91
N VAL A 82 -13.76 -8.12 -14.47
CA VAL A 82 -12.96 -7.05 -15.11
C VAL A 82 -12.52 -7.47 -16.52
N LEU A 83 -12.01 -8.70 -16.68
CA LEU A 83 -11.62 -9.23 -17.99
C LEU A 83 -12.79 -9.20 -18.97
N GLU A 84 -13.97 -9.65 -18.55
CA GLU A 84 -15.18 -9.59 -19.36
C GLU A 84 -15.60 -8.17 -19.68
N TYR A 85 -15.52 -7.24 -18.72
CA TYR A 85 -15.82 -5.83 -18.97
C TYR A 85 -14.94 -5.27 -20.08
N VAL A 86 -13.61 -5.43 -19.97
CA VAL A 86 -12.66 -4.93 -20.95
C VAL A 86 -12.86 -5.61 -22.31
N ALA A 87 -13.07 -6.92 -22.34
CA ALA A 87 -13.29 -7.66 -23.58
C ALA A 87 -14.59 -7.23 -24.28
N GLU A 88 -15.67 -7.00 -23.55
CA GLU A 88 -16.99 -6.69 -24.11
C GLU A 88 -17.15 -5.21 -24.46
N ARG A 89 -16.62 -4.30 -23.64
CA ARG A 89 -16.87 -2.86 -23.75
C ARG A 89 -15.78 -2.10 -24.51
N SER A 90 -14.55 -2.59 -24.52
CA SER A 90 -13.43 -1.88 -25.14
C SER A 90 -13.04 -2.43 -26.52
N ARG A 91 -12.24 -1.64 -27.24
CA ARG A 91 -11.61 -2.03 -28.51
C ARG A 91 -10.16 -2.49 -28.32
N ALA A 92 -9.78 -2.96 -27.13
CA ALA A 92 -8.47 -3.58 -26.90
C ALA A 92 -8.25 -4.77 -27.86
N ALA A 93 -7.03 -4.90 -28.38
CA ALA A 93 -6.67 -6.03 -29.26
C ALA A 93 -6.09 -7.21 -28.47
N ARG A 94 -5.39 -6.92 -27.36
CA ARG A 94 -4.75 -7.91 -26.50
C ARG A 94 -5.08 -7.64 -25.05
N ILE A 95 -5.49 -8.67 -24.32
CA ILE A 95 -5.79 -8.61 -22.89
C ILE A 95 -4.95 -9.69 -22.20
N THR A 96 -4.05 -9.28 -21.32
CA THR A 96 -3.13 -10.16 -20.59
C THR A 96 -3.49 -10.17 -19.13
N VAL A 97 -3.61 -11.35 -18.51
CA VAL A 97 -3.58 -11.45 -17.04
C VAL A 97 -2.12 -11.64 -16.63
N ALA A 98 -1.61 -10.72 -15.81
CA ALA A 98 -0.23 -10.76 -15.36
C ALA A 98 -0.17 -10.76 -13.83
N GLU A 99 0.40 -11.79 -13.22
CA GLU A 99 0.52 -11.93 -11.77
C GLU A 99 1.96 -12.28 -11.40
N GLY A 100 2.36 -12.11 -10.13
CA GLY A 100 3.73 -12.42 -9.70
C GLY A 100 3.76 -13.03 -8.32
N GLY A 101 3.22 -14.24 -8.16
CA GLY A 101 3.06 -14.96 -6.90
C GLY A 101 4.34 -15.59 -6.33
N SER A 102 4.34 -15.90 -5.02
CA SER A 102 5.49 -16.48 -4.29
C SER A 102 5.61 -18.00 -4.46
N CYS A 103 5.36 -18.49 -5.68
CA CYS A 103 5.40 -19.89 -6.08
C CYS A 103 6.16 -20.03 -7.38
N ARG A 104 6.92 -21.12 -7.54
CA ARG A 104 7.61 -21.39 -8.81
C ARG A 104 6.61 -21.88 -9.86
N ARG A 105 6.81 -21.40 -11.09
CA ARG A 105 6.02 -21.84 -12.25
C ARG A 105 6.23 -23.33 -12.54
N ARG A 106 5.29 -23.95 -13.25
CA ARG A 106 5.46 -25.32 -13.74
C ARG A 106 6.70 -25.42 -14.64
N GLY A 107 7.49 -26.46 -14.44
CA GLY A 107 8.71 -26.71 -15.22
C GLY A 107 9.93 -25.89 -14.79
N ASP A 108 9.86 -25.09 -13.73
CA ASP A 108 11.07 -24.55 -13.11
C ASP A 108 11.97 -25.71 -12.62
N PRO A 109 13.29 -25.71 -12.93
CA PRO A 109 14.19 -26.76 -12.48
C PRO A 109 14.37 -26.80 -10.95
N ALA A 110 14.17 -25.68 -10.27
CA ALA A 110 14.27 -25.59 -8.82
C ALA A 110 12.98 -26.09 -8.15
N ARG A 111 13.15 -26.76 -7.00
CA ARG A 111 12.05 -27.48 -6.31
C ARG A 111 11.55 -26.78 -5.04
N ASP A 112 12.18 -25.69 -4.65
CA ASP A 112 11.71 -24.83 -3.55
C ASP A 112 10.46 -24.04 -3.97
N ASN A 113 9.57 -23.73 -3.01
CA ASN A 113 8.36 -22.95 -3.24
C ASN A 113 7.44 -23.48 -4.37
N VAL A 114 7.54 -24.76 -4.72
CA VAL A 114 6.64 -25.44 -5.66
C VAL A 114 5.33 -25.79 -4.97
N MET A 115 4.20 -25.51 -5.62
CA MET A 115 2.86 -25.83 -5.10
C MET A 115 2.33 -27.11 -5.75
N ILE A 116 1.74 -27.98 -4.93
CA ILE A 116 1.20 -29.27 -5.35
C ILE A 116 -0.27 -29.33 -4.94
N GLN A 117 -1.15 -29.55 -5.91
CA GLN A 117 -2.57 -29.78 -5.70
C GLN A 117 -2.94 -31.12 -6.33
N ASN A 118 -3.59 -32.00 -5.57
CA ASN A 118 -3.98 -33.35 -6.03
C ASN A 118 -2.82 -34.16 -6.65
N GLY A 119 -1.62 -34.04 -6.09
CA GLY A 119 -0.42 -34.75 -6.58
C GLY A 119 0.26 -34.15 -7.81
N VAL A 120 -0.23 -33.02 -8.33
CA VAL A 120 0.32 -32.36 -9.52
C VAL A 120 0.88 -30.98 -9.16
N GLN A 121 2.03 -30.63 -9.74
CA GLN A 121 2.57 -29.28 -9.62
C GLN A 121 1.65 -28.27 -10.31
N VAL A 122 1.26 -27.23 -9.58
CA VAL A 122 0.43 -26.13 -10.06
C VAL A 122 1.15 -24.79 -9.90
N ASP A 123 0.77 -23.85 -10.74
CA ASP A 123 1.08 -22.42 -10.63
C ASP A 123 -0.23 -21.60 -10.66
N ALA A 124 -0.16 -20.28 -10.69
CA ALA A 124 -1.38 -19.46 -10.63
C ALA A 124 -2.30 -19.70 -11.84
N LEU A 125 -1.74 -20.08 -12.99
CA LEU A 125 -2.51 -20.37 -14.19
C LEU A 125 -3.31 -21.67 -14.06
N THR A 126 -2.72 -22.70 -13.45
CA THR A 126 -3.29 -24.06 -13.44
C THR A 126 -3.82 -24.53 -12.09
N ALA A 127 -3.64 -23.76 -11.02
CA ALA A 127 -4.28 -24.08 -9.74
C ALA A 127 -5.80 -24.06 -9.90
N ASP A 128 -6.47 -25.06 -9.32
CA ASP A 128 -7.92 -25.14 -9.27
C ASP A 128 -8.42 -24.30 -8.08
N TRP A 129 -9.31 -23.36 -8.41
CA TRP A 129 -9.94 -22.43 -7.47
C TRP A 129 -11.45 -22.64 -7.37
N GLY A 130 -12.01 -23.64 -8.07
CA GLY A 130 -13.47 -23.79 -8.21
C GLY A 130 -14.20 -23.99 -6.88
N SER A 131 -13.56 -24.64 -5.89
CA SER A 131 -14.11 -24.79 -4.54
C SER A 131 -14.05 -23.51 -3.71
N GLU A 132 -13.02 -22.68 -3.93
CA GLU A 132 -12.80 -21.41 -3.20
C GLU A 132 -13.70 -20.29 -3.72
N PHE A 133 -13.87 -20.24 -5.04
CA PHE A 133 -14.64 -19.22 -5.73
C PHE A 133 -15.74 -19.87 -6.60
N PRO A 134 -16.86 -20.29 -5.98
CA PRO A 134 -17.97 -20.91 -6.70
C PRO A 134 -18.45 -20.04 -7.88
N GLY A 135 -18.61 -20.68 -9.04
CA GLY A 135 -18.96 -20.02 -10.29
C GLY A 135 -17.76 -19.64 -11.18
N LEU A 136 -16.52 -19.92 -10.75
CA LEU A 136 -15.39 -19.99 -11.67
C LEU A 136 -15.35 -21.32 -12.42
N PRO A 137 -14.83 -21.33 -13.65
CA PRO A 137 -14.73 -22.54 -14.47
C PRO A 137 -13.67 -23.55 -13.99
N GLY A 138 -12.92 -23.23 -12.92
CA GLY A 138 -11.88 -24.08 -12.33
C GLY A 138 -10.59 -23.29 -12.14
N THR A 139 -9.80 -23.19 -13.21
CA THR A 139 -8.48 -22.52 -13.21
C THR A 139 -8.52 -21.13 -13.87
N LEU A 140 -7.45 -20.34 -13.68
CA LEU A 140 -7.27 -19.11 -14.46
C LEU A 140 -7.08 -19.41 -15.96
N GLY A 141 -6.47 -20.55 -16.30
CA GLY A 141 -6.36 -21.04 -17.68
C GLY A 141 -7.72 -21.23 -18.34
N ASP A 142 -8.68 -21.79 -17.62
CA ASP A 142 -10.05 -22.00 -18.12
C ASP A 142 -10.77 -20.67 -18.34
N VAL A 143 -10.60 -19.69 -17.44
CA VAL A 143 -11.14 -18.33 -17.62
C VAL A 143 -10.62 -17.68 -18.91
N LEU A 144 -9.33 -17.81 -19.19
CA LEU A 144 -8.74 -17.28 -20.43
C LEU A 144 -9.23 -18.02 -21.67
N GLU A 145 -9.43 -19.33 -21.57
CA GLU A 145 -9.92 -20.13 -22.69
C GLU A 145 -11.39 -19.83 -23.03
N GLU A 146 -12.24 -19.65 -22.01
CA GLU A 146 -13.61 -19.15 -22.20
C GLU A 146 -13.61 -17.79 -22.90
N ALA A 147 -12.71 -16.88 -22.50
CA ALA A 147 -12.59 -15.57 -23.13
C ALA A 147 -12.16 -15.64 -24.59
N ARG A 148 -11.19 -16.51 -24.94
CA ARG A 148 -10.77 -16.75 -26.34
C ARG A 148 -11.92 -17.25 -27.19
N LYS A 149 -12.70 -18.21 -26.68
CA LYS A 149 -13.87 -18.76 -27.38
C LYS A 149 -14.96 -17.70 -27.59
N LYS A 150 -15.21 -16.87 -26.56
CA LYS A 150 -16.25 -15.83 -26.61
C LYS A 150 -15.87 -14.63 -27.47
N PHE A 151 -14.58 -14.29 -27.54
CA PHE A 151 -14.07 -13.11 -28.24
C PHE A 151 -12.91 -13.45 -29.20
N PRO A 152 -13.16 -14.20 -30.28
CA PRO A 152 -12.10 -14.74 -31.16
C PRO A 152 -11.29 -13.65 -31.91
N SER A 153 -11.80 -12.42 -31.99
CA SER A 153 -11.10 -11.26 -32.58
C SER A 153 -10.03 -10.65 -31.68
N LYS A 154 -9.91 -11.10 -30.42
CA LYS A 154 -8.98 -10.54 -29.43
C LYS A 154 -8.00 -11.62 -28.97
N ARG A 155 -6.78 -11.20 -28.64
CA ARG A 155 -5.77 -12.06 -28.04
C ARG A 155 -5.91 -12.06 -26.51
N PHE A 156 -5.94 -13.25 -25.92
CA PHE A 156 -5.88 -13.43 -24.46
C PHE A 156 -4.68 -14.30 -24.08
N ASP A 157 -3.85 -13.81 -23.17
CA ASP A 157 -2.69 -14.54 -22.67
C ASP A 157 -2.42 -14.28 -21.18
N TYR A 158 -1.44 -15.01 -20.66
CA TYR A 158 -1.03 -14.98 -19.27
C TYR A 158 0.47 -14.74 -19.19
N VAL A 159 0.89 -13.94 -18.21
CA VAL A 159 2.29 -13.70 -17.90
C VAL A 159 2.53 -13.90 -16.41
N ASP A 160 3.54 -14.73 -16.10
CA ASP A 160 4.11 -14.81 -14.76
C ASP A 160 5.22 -13.75 -14.61
N LEU A 161 4.86 -12.64 -13.97
CA LEU A 161 5.72 -11.49 -13.70
C LEU A 161 6.92 -11.86 -12.83
N ALA A 162 6.86 -12.96 -12.07
CA ALA A 162 8.00 -13.44 -11.30
C ALA A 162 9.21 -13.78 -12.19
N TYR A 163 8.98 -14.08 -13.47
CA TYR A 163 10.00 -14.43 -14.46
C TYR A 163 10.14 -13.43 -15.61
N ASP A 164 9.25 -12.44 -15.70
CA ASP A 164 9.17 -11.45 -16.78
C ASP A 164 10.18 -10.29 -16.63
N ALA A 165 11.41 -10.60 -16.23
CA ALA A 165 12.41 -9.58 -15.90
C ALA A 165 12.95 -8.87 -17.14
N ALA A 166 13.03 -7.54 -17.08
CA ALA A 166 13.74 -6.73 -18.07
C ALA A 166 15.21 -7.19 -18.17
N ARG A 167 15.68 -7.38 -19.40
CA ARG A 167 17.03 -7.86 -19.71
C ARG A 167 17.71 -7.01 -20.77
N GLY A 168 19.03 -6.86 -20.63
CA GLY A 168 19.88 -6.21 -21.62
C GLY A 168 20.14 -7.09 -22.86
N PRO A 169 20.83 -6.56 -23.88
CA PRO A 169 21.22 -7.32 -25.07
C PRO A 169 22.12 -8.53 -24.78
N ASP A 170 22.83 -8.51 -23.65
CA ASP A 170 23.67 -9.60 -23.13
C ASP A 170 22.86 -10.69 -22.40
N GLY A 171 21.55 -10.49 -22.23
CA GLY A 171 20.67 -11.38 -21.50
C GLY A 171 20.72 -11.21 -19.98
N GLU A 172 21.54 -10.31 -19.45
CA GLU A 172 21.60 -10.02 -18.01
C GLU A 172 20.43 -9.14 -17.57
N PHE A 173 20.13 -9.14 -16.27
CA PHE A 173 19.07 -8.29 -15.74
C PHE A 173 19.38 -6.81 -15.96
N GLN A 174 18.42 -6.09 -16.51
CA GLN A 174 18.52 -4.66 -16.73
C GLN A 174 18.03 -3.89 -15.50
N TRP A 175 18.93 -3.19 -14.82
CA TRP A 175 18.62 -2.31 -13.70
C TRP A 175 18.34 -0.90 -14.21
N LEU A 176 17.09 -0.47 -14.14
CA LEU A 176 16.63 0.81 -14.65
C LEU A 176 16.53 1.84 -13.52
N PRO A 177 17.00 3.08 -13.72
CA PRO A 177 16.76 4.15 -12.75
C PRO A 177 15.27 4.46 -12.65
N VAL A 178 14.80 4.73 -11.42
CA VAL A 178 13.41 5.15 -11.21
C VAL A 178 13.14 6.45 -11.96
N PRO A 179 12.04 6.56 -12.71
CA PRO A 179 11.69 7.78 -13.41
C PRO A 179 11.56 8.96 -12.45
N VAL A 180 11.95 10.15 -12.91
CA VAL A 180 11.70 11.40 -12.18
C VAL A 180 10.32 11.92 -12.57
N SER A 181 9.48 12.28 -11.60
CA SER A 181 8.16 12.85 -11.88
C SER A 181 8.28 14.20 -12.62
N PRO A 182 7.21 14.68 -13.27
CA PRO A 182 7.20 16.03 -13.87
C PRO A 182 7.54 17.16 -12.87
N THR A 183 7.32 16.93 -11.57
CA THR A 183 7.63 17.84 -10.47
C THR A 183 9.05 17.70 -9.92
N GLY A 184 9.90 16.84 -10.51
CA GLY A 184 11.29 16.66 -10.11
C GLY A 184 11.52 15.63 -9.00
N VAL A 185 10.51 14.85 -8.60
CA VAL A 185 10.61 13.86 -7.53
C VAL A 185 11.16 12.54 -8.08
N GLY A 186 12.31 12.11 -7.56
CA GLY A 186 12.99 10.86 -7.92
C GLY A 186 12.66 9.68 -7.00
N ALA A 187 13.58 8.73 -6.91
CA ALA A 187 13.44 7.52 -6.09
C ALA A 187 13.51 7.77 -4.59
N PHE A 188 12.65 7.09 -3.83
CA PHE A 188 12.65 7.11 -2.37
C PHE A 188 13.50 5.99 -1.78
N GLY A 189 13.50 4.80 -2.38
CA GLY A 189 14.12 3.59 -1.82
C GLY A 189 15.63 3.68 -1.64
N GLU A 190 16.20 2.79 -0.82
CA GLU A 190 17.65 2.75 -0.56
C GLU A 190 18.45 2.59 -1.86
N LYS A 191 17.96 1.78 -2.79
CA LYS A 191 18.44 1.74 -4.17
C LYS A 191 17.54 2.56 -5.07
N LYS A 192 18.17 3.24 -6.02
CA LYS A 192 17.51 4.15 -6.98
C LYS A 192 17.28 3.47 -8.34
N VAL A 193 17.57 2.17 -8.44
CA VAL A 193 17.47 1.36 -9.66
C VAL A 193 16.73 0.05 -9.36
N TYR A 194 15.95 -0.43 -10.32
CA TYR A 194 15.12 -1.63 -10.19
C TYR A 194 15.16 -2.47 -11.47
N VAL A 195 15.06 -3.79 -11.33
CA VAL A 195 14.67 -4.68 -12.41
C VAL A 195 13.14 -4.71 -12.46
N THR A 196 12.55 -4.29 -13.57
CA THR A 196 11.10 -4.20 -13.75
C THR A 196 10.57 -5.38 -14.54
N SER A 197 9.25 -5.62 -14.51
CA SER A 197 8.62 -6.50 -15.48
C SER A 197 8.42 -5.80 -16.84
N ASP A 198 8.80 -6.46 -17.94
CA ASP A 198 8.62 -5.90 -19.28
C ASP A 198 7.15 -5.76 -19.67
N THR A 199 6.30 -6.70 -19.25
CA THR A 199 4.86 -6.65 -19.49
C THR A 199 4.22 -5.42 -18.85
N VAL A 200 4.59 -5.11 -17.60
CA VAL A 200 4.04 -3.96 -16.88
C VAL A 200 4.56 -2.65 -17.48
N ARG A 201 5.84 -2.58 -17.84
CA ARG A 201 6.48 -1.35 -18.36
C ARG A 201 6.09 -1.02 -19.79
N ASN A 202 5.77 -2.01 -20.62
CA ASN A 202 5.56 -1.83 -22.06
C ASN A 202 4.10 -2.03 -22.51
N CYS A 203 3.17 -2.28 -21.59
CA CYS A 203 1.75 -2.34 -21.94
C CYS A 203 1.19 -0.95 -22.28
N ASP A 204 0.08 -0.91 -23.03
CA ASP A 204 -0.56 0.37 -23.38
C ASP A 204 -1.52 0.85 -22.29
N PHE A 205 -2.03 -0.07 -21.47
CA PHE A 205 -3.00 0.23 -20.43
C PHE A 205 -2.94 -0.82 -19.32
N LEU A 206 -2.78 -0.39 -18.07
CA LEU A 206 -2.64 -1.25 -16.90
C LEU A 206 -3.81 -1.07 -15.93
N ILE A 207 -4.51 -2.18 -15.65
CA ILE A 207 -5.56 -2.23 -14.62
C ILE A 207 -5.05 -3.05 -13.44
N THR A 208 -4.85 -2.39 -12.29
CA THR A 208 -4.49 -3.08 -11.03
C THR A 208 -5.75 -3.57 -10.32
N ILE A 209 -5.75 -4.84 -9.89
CA ILE A 209 -6.92 -5.50 -9.29
C ILE A 209 -6.52 -6.13 -7.94
N PRO A 210 -6.19 -5.34 -6.91
CA PRO A 210 -5.74 -5.84 -5.62
C PRO A 210 -6.88 -6.41 -4.77
N VAL A 211 -6.55 -7.30 -3.83
CA VAL A 211 -7.40 -7.56 -2.66
C VAL A 211 -7.07 -6.55 -1.54
N LEU A 212 -8.10 -6.08 -0.84
CA LEU A 212 -7.97 -5.23 0.33
C LEU A 212 -7.64 -6.06 1.57
N LYS A 213 -6.52 -5.77 2.22
CA LYS A 213 -6.15 -6.39 3.51
C LYS A 213 -5.23 -5.50 4.33
N VAL A 214 -5.21 -5.73 5.64
CA VAL A 214 -4.21 -5.15 6.54
C VAL A 214 -2.84 -5.77 6.26
N HIS A 215 -1.80 -4.95 6.29
CA HIS A 215 -0.42 -5.40 6.08
C HIS A 215 0.49 -4.91 7.21
N LEU A 216 1.30 -5.82 7.76
CA LEU A 216 2.14 -5.61 8.95
C LEU A 216 3.16 -4.47 8.84
N MET A 217 3.65 -4.15 7.64
CA MET A 217 4.77 -3.20 7.46
C MET A 217 4.35 -1.82 6.95
N CYS A 218 3.22 -1.72 6.25
CA CYS A 218 2.81 -0.51 5.51
C CYS A 218 1.33 -0.15 5.72
N GLY A 219 0.66 -0.78 6.69
CA GLY A 219 -0.74 -0.53 7.04
C GLY A 219 -1.72 -1.36 6.22
N LEU A 220 -1.71 -1.23 4.88
CA LEU A 220 -2.64 -1.96 4.02
C LEU A 220 -2.03 -2.50 2.71
N THR A 221 -2.74 -3.47 2.12
CA THR A 221 -2.62 -3.87 0.73
C THR A 221 -3.82 -3.34 -0.04
N ALA A 222 -3.55 -2.61 -1.12
CA ALA A 222 -4.50 -2.22 -2.15
C ALA A 222 -3.71 -1.95 -3.45
N CYS A 223 -4.02 -0.91 -4.22
CA CYS A 223 -3.56 -0.66 -5.58
C CYS A 223 -2.04 -0.51 -5.67
N LEU A 224 -1.44 0.39 -4.89
CA LEU A 224 -0.01 0.65 -4.96
C LEU A 224 0.78 -0.52 -4.38
N LYS A 225 0.35 -1.07 -3.25
CA LYS A 225 1.03 -2.23 -2.64
C LYS A 225 1.09 -3.46 -3.55
N ASN A 226 0.13 -3.61 -4.47
CA ASN A 226 0.11 -4.69 -5.46
C ASN A 226 1.30 -4.65 -6.44
N TYR A 227 1.96 -3.50 -6.59
CA TYR A 227 3.20 -3.35 -7.38
C TYR A 227 4.39 -4.11 -6.81
N VAL A 228 4.38 -4.46 -5.52
CA VAL A 228 5.42 -5.37 -5.01
C VAL A 228 5.42 -6.69 -5.79
N GLY A 229 4.25 -7.14 -6.27
CA GLY A 229 4.12 -8.32 -7.12
C GLY A 229 4.46 -8.10 -8.60
N THR A 230 4.85 -6.90 -9.02
CA THR A 230 5.39 -6.62 -10.38
C THR A 230 6.91 -6.60 -10.40
N ALA A 231 7.57 -6.74 -9.25
CA ALA A 231 9.01 -6.94 -9.20
C ALA A 231 9.32 -8.41 -9.55
N PRO A 232 10.11 -8.69 -10.61
CA PRO A 232 10.43 -10.05 -11.01
C PRO A 232 11.21 -10.79 -9.92
N ARG A 233 10.60 -11.83 -9.32
CA ARG A 233 11.20 -12.59 -8.22
C ARG A 233 12.54 -13.20 -8.57
N ILE A 234 12.76 -13.60 -9.83
CA ILE A 234 14.06 -14.14 -10.25
C ILE A 234 15.21 -13.14 -10.07
N ALA A 235 14.94 -11.83 -10.04
CA ALA A 235 15.92 -10.79 -9.76
C ALA A 235 16.03 -10.47 -8.25
N TYR A 236 15.01 -10.81 -7.46
CA TYR A 236 14.85 -10.37 -6.07
C TYR A 236 14.74 -11.50 -5.05
N THR A 237 14.95 -12.75 -5.46
CA THR A 237 14.91 -13.90 -4.57
C THR A 237 16.28 -14.25 -3.99
N ARG A 238 16.27 -14.88 -2.81
CA ARG A 238 17.47 -15.49 -2.21
C ARG A 238 17.57 -16.95 -2.65
N PRO A 239 18.79 -17.54 -2.70
CA PRO A 239 18.95 -18.98 -2.91
C PRO A 239 18.10 -19.80 -1.92
N GLY A 240 17.41 -20.83 -2.42
CA GLY A 240 16.54 -21.71 -1.61
C GLY A 240 15.18 -21.11 -1.23
N SER A 241 14.79 -19.98 -1.82
CA SER A 241 13.46 -19.38 -1.65
C SER A 241 12.94 -18.82 -2.98
N PHE A 242 11.64 -18.56 -3.06
CA PHE A 242 11.00 -17.83 -4.16
C PHE A 242 10.08 -16.71 -3.64
N SER A 243 10.69 -15.68 -3.09
CA SER A 243 10.02 -14.49 -2.56
C SER A 243 10.81 -13.22 -2.85
N ASN A 244 10.21 -12.04 -2.66
CA ASN A 244 10.87 -10.74 -2.87
C ASN A 244 11.80 -10.34 -1.70
N ASN A 245 12.47 -11.30 -1.06
CA ASN A 245 13.29 -11.02 0.12
C ASN A 245 14.42 -10.02 -0.14
N ASN A 246 15.09 -10.07 -1.30
CA ASN A 246 16.16 -9.13 -1.61
C ASN A 246 15.62 -7.73 -1.93
N LEU A 247 14.43 -7.62 -2.54
CA LEU A 247 13.74 -6.34 -2.66
C LEU A 247 13.51 -5.72 -1.28
N HIS A 248 12.92 -6.48 -0.36
CA HIS A 248 12.70 -6.03 1.01
C HIS A 248 14.00 -5.70 1.76
N THR A 249 15.06 -6.47 1.55
CA THR A 249 16.34 -6.27 2.27
C THR A 249 17.09 -5.05 1.77
N TYR A 250 17.17 -4.88 0.45
CA TYR A 250 18.10 -3.94 -0.16
C TYR A 250 17.45 -2.67 -0.69
N HIS A 251 16.11 -2.61 -0.83
CA HIS A 251 15.43 -1.42 -1.35
C HIS A 251 14.58 -0.71 -0.30
N SER A 252 14.32 -1.35 0.85
CA SER A 252 13.69 -0.68 1.98
C SER A 252 14.54 0.46 2.50
N LEU A 253 13.93 1.62 2.74
CA LEU A 253 14.56 2.75 3.39
C LEU A 253 14.39 2.62 4.91
N GLU A 254 15.50 2.48 5.64
CA GLU A 254 15.49 2.19 7.09
C GLU A 254 14.58 1.00 7.50
N GLY A 255 14.54 -0.04 6.65
CA GLY A 255 13.71 -1.22 6.88
C GLY A 255 12.21 -1.04 6.59
N ARG A 256 11.81 0.12 6.03
CA ARG A 256 10.43 0.40 5.60
C ARG A 256 10.25 0.18 4.11
N ILE A 257 9.17 -0.50 3.76
CA ILE A 257 8.90 -0.95 2.39
C ILE A 257 8.19 0.09 1.52
N ASP A 258 7.61 1.12 2.15
CA ASP A 258 6.79 2.17 1.53
C ASP A 258 7.49 2.84 0.34
N SER A 259 8.79 3.07 0.49
CA SER A 259 9.64 3.67 -0.52
C SER A 259 9.64 2.91 -1.86
N PHE A 260 9.92 1.61 -1.83
CA PHE A 260 9.99 0.83 -3.07
C PHE A 260 8.62 0.52 -3.67
N ILE A 261 7.53 0.58 -2.88
CA ILE A 261 6.17 0.44 -3.41
C ILE A 261 5.91 1.53 -4.46
N VAL A 262 6.24 2.77 -4.12
CA VAL A 262 6.03 3.93 -4.98
C VAL A 262 7.06 3.98 -6.11
N ASP A 263 8.31 3.60 -5.85
CA ASP A 263 9.35 3.53 -6.89
C ASP A 263 9.01 2.50 -7.98
N LEU A 264 8.45 1.33 -7.62
CA LEU A 264 8.01 0.34 -8.60
C LEU A 264 6.83 0.85 -9.44
N ALA A 265 5.87 1.53 -8.81
CA ALA A 265 4.74 2.14 -9.51
C ALA A 265 5.16 3.26 -10.48
N ALA A 266 6.31 3.91 -10.24
CA ALA A 266 6.79 5.02 -11.07
C ALA A 266 7.15 4.63 -12.50
N PHE A 267 7.47 3.36 -12.78
CA PHE A 267 7.83 2.90 -14.12
C PHE A 267 6.63 2.84 -15.06
N HIS A 268 5.45 2.52 -14.54
CA HIS A 268 4.16 2.57 -15.23
C HIS A 268 3.06 2.63 -14.15
N PRO A 269 2.63 3.83 -13.72
CA PRO A 269 1.54 3.97 -12.76
C PRO A 269 0.25 3.34 -13.29
N PRO A 270 -0.62 2.77 -12.45
CA PRO A 270 -1.79 2.07 -12.96
C PRO A 270 -2.72 3.06 -13.63
N ASP A 271 -3.21 2.72 -14.82
CA ASP A 271 -4.13 3.57 -15.57
C ASP A 271 -5.56 3.52 -15.02
N TYR A 272 -5.88 2.42 -14.33
CA TYR A 272 -7.15 2.19 -13.65
C TYR A 272 -7.02 1.16 -12.51
N CYS A 273 -7.90 1.26 -11.54
CA CYS A 273 -7.90 0.46 -10.32
C CYS A 273 -9.26 -0.21 -10.12
N VAL A 274 -9.26 -1.48 -9.73
CA VAL A 274 -10.45 -2.20 -9.25
C VAL A 274 -10.08 -2.96 -7.96
N VAL A 275 -10.39 -2.38 -6.81
CA VAL A 275 -10.08 -3.00 -5.51
C VAL A 275 -11.17 -4.01 -5.16
N ASP A 276 -10.75 -5.25 -5.00
CA ASP A 276 -11.54 -6.31 -4.38
C ASP A 276 -11.54 -6.12 -2.86
N ALA A 277 -12.69 -5.73 -2.33
CA ALA A 277 -12.97 -5.66 -0.90
C ALA A 277 -14.18 -6.54 -0.55
N ILE A 278 -14.41 -7.63 -1.32
CA ILE A 278 -15.42 -8.63 -0.98
C ILE A 278 -15.03 -9.30 0.32
N ARG A 279 -13.76 -9.71 0.40
CA ARG A 279 -13.17 -10.33 1.58
C ARG A 279 -11.71 -9.94 1.71
N GLY A 280 -11.24 -9.74 2.94
CA GLY A 280 -9.85 -9.44 3.21
C GLY A 280 -9.36 -10.03 4.52
N LEU A 281 -8.12 -9.69 4.88
CA LEU A 281 -7.50 -10.11 6.14
C LEU A 281 -7.25 -8.90 7.03
N GLN A 282 -7.65 -8.99 8.30
CA GLN A 282 -7.23 -8.07 9.36
C GLN A 282 -5.98 -8.57 10.08
N TYR A 283 -5.34 -7.70 10.88
CA TYR A 283 -4.10 -7.89 11.64
C TYR A 283 -2.81 -8.08 10.82
N SER A 284 -2.85 -8.87 9.75
CA SER A 284 -1.69 -9.29 8.96
C SER A 284 -2.10 -9.80 7.58
N GLU A 285 -1.19 -9.67 6.61
CA GLU A 285 -1.41 -9.99 5.20
C GLU A 285 -1.50 -11.50 4.87
N HIS A 286 -1.20 -12.38 5.84
CA HIS A 286 -1.18 -13.85 5.72
C HIS A 286 -1.75 -14.52 6.99
N ARG A 287 -2.13 -15.81 6.91
CA ARG A 287 -2.69 -16.55 8.05
C ARG A 287 -1.85 -16.44 9.33
N ILE A 288 -2.48 -15.99 10.43
CA ILE A 288 -1.89 -15.92 11.79
C ILE A 288 -2.64 -16.76 12.83
N ALA A 289 -3.38 -17.79 12.37
CA ALA A 289 -4.16 -18.70 13.23
C ALA A 289 -5.17 -18.00 14.16
N ARG A 290 -5.73 -16.85 13.72
CA ARG A 290 -6.89 -16.20 14.37
C ARG A 290 -8.17 -16.52 13.62
N ALA A 291 -9.24 -16.81 14.37
CA ALA A 291 -10.53 -17.22 13.82
C ALA A 291 -11.26 -16.08 13.10
N ASP A 292 -11.09 -14.86 13.59
CA ASP A 292 -11.69 -13.62 13.08
C ASP A 292 -10.81 -12.90 12.04
N GLN A 293 -9.68 -13.48 11.63
CA GLN A 293 -8.75 -12.79 10.72
C GLN A 293 -9.37 -12.44 9.37
N GLU A 294 -10.25 -13.30 8.86
CA GLU A 294 -10.88 -13.10 7.56
C GLU A 294 -12.17 -12.29 7.72
N VAL A 295 -12.24 -11.14 7.05
CA VAL A 295 -13.35 -10.20 7.15
C VAL A 295 -14.08 -10.15 5.82
N ARG A 296 -15.39 -10.44 5.83
CA ARG A 296 -16.28 -10.18 4.69
C ARG A 296 -16.73 -8.73 4.75
N SER A 297 -16.73 -8.07 3.60
CA SER A 297 -17.20 -6.68 3.49
C SER A 297 -18.12 -6.48 2.29
N ASN A 298 -18.02 -7.36 1.28
CA ASN A 298 -18.84 -7.33 0.05
C ASN A 298 -18.84 -5.94 -0.61
N LEU A 299 -17.65 -5.35 -0.76
CA LEU A 299 -17.45 -4.07 -1.42
C LEU A 299 -16.58 -4.24 -2.67
N ILE A 300 -16.83 -3.42 -3.69
CA ILE A 300 -15.90 -3.20 -4.80
C ILE A 300 -15.65 -1.70 -4.92
N LEU A 301 -14.38 -1.33 -5.11
CA LEU A 301 -13.99 0.03 -5.47
C LEU A 301 -13.42 0.03 -6.88
N ALA A 302 -13.71 1.07 -7.65
CA ALA A 302 -13.06 1.30 -8.93
C ALA A 302 -12.85 2.79 -9.21
N GLY A 303 -11.76 3.13 -9.89
CA GLY A 303 -11.40 4.50 -10.22
C GLY A 303 -10.06 4.59 -10.93
N GLU A 304 -9.73 5.76 -11.47
CA GLU A 304 -8.48 5.99 -12.19
C GLU A 304 -7.32 6.52 -11.34
N ASP A 305 -7.61 7.03 -10.14
CA ASP A 305 -6.62 7.56 -9.23
C ASP A 305 -6.23 6.49 -8.19
N PRO A 306 -5.01 5.92 -8.25
CA PRO A 306 -4.58 4.88 -7.33
C PRO A 306 -4.36 5.38 -5.90
N VAL A 307 -3.99 6.65 -5.73
CA VAL A 307 -3.76 7.23 -4.40
C VAL A 307 -5.10 7.45 -3.71
N ALA A 308 -6.10 7.97 -4.42
CA ALA A 308 -7.45 8.14 -3.90
C ALA A 308 -8.13 6.79 -3.61
N ALA A 309 -7.92 5.78 -4.46
CA ALA A 309 -8.44 4.44 -4.24
C ALA A 309 -7.86 3.79 -2.97
N ASP A 310 -6.53 3.92 -2.74
CA ASP A 310 -5.88 3.38 -1.55
C ASP A 310 -6.22 4.21 -0.29
N ALA A 311 -6.34 5.53 -0.40
CA ALA A 311 -6.81 6.40 0.68
C ALA A 311 -8.24 6.03 1.11
N LEU A 312 -9.15 5.82 0.15
CA LEU A 312 -10.52 5.42 0.43
C LEU A 312 -10.56 4.02 1.04
N SER A 313 -9.72 3.10 0.54
CA SER A 313 -9.57 1.77 1.12
C SER A 313 -9.11 1.84 2.57
N ALA A 314 -8.07 2.63 2.88
CA ALA A 314 -7.57 2.86 4.23
C ALA A 314 -8.66 3.40 5.16
N TYR A 315 -9.40 4.42 4.71
CA TYR A 315 -10.52 5.00 5.45
C TYR A 315 -11.59 3.94 5.78
N LEU A 316 -12.01 3.16 4.79
CA LEU A 316 -13.06 2.14 4.92
C LEU A 316 -12.71 1.05 5.95
N ILE A 317 -11.44 0.67 6.08
CA ILE A 317 -11.00 -0.35 7.05
C ILE A 317 -10.50 0.22 8.39
N GLY A 318 -10.70 1.53 8.61
CA GLY A 318 -10.45 2.17 9.92
C GLY A 318 -9.02 2.67 10.14
N PHE A 319 -8.23 2.87 9.08
CA PHE A 319 -6.98 3.62 9.13
C PHE A 319 -7.22 5.08 8.80
N GLN A 320 -6.31 5.97 9.21
CA GLN A 320 -6.26 7.31 8.66
C GLN A 320 -5.41 7.30 7.38
N PRO A 321 -5.90 7.85 6.26
CA PRO A 321 -5.11 7.90 5.02
C PRO A 321 -3.75 8.60 5.21
N CYS A 322 -3.69 9.62 6.08
CA CYS A 322 -2.46 10.34 6.39
C CYS A 322 -1.44 9.52 7.19
N ASP A 323 -1.82 8.36 7.76
CA ASP A 323 -0.89 7.47 8.45
C ASP A 323 -0.20 6.49 7.49
N ILE A 324 -0.68 6.37 6.26
CA ILE A 324 -0.14 5.43 5.27
C ILE A 324 0.99 6.10 4.50
N GLU A 325 2.23 5.70 4.79
CA GLU A 325 3.41 6.40 4.30
C GLU A 325 3.52 6.41 2.77
N PHE A 326 3.27 5.29 2.11
CA PHE A 326 3.37 5.24 0.65
C PHE A 326 2.36 6.18 -0.05
N LEU A 327 1.26 6.59 0.61
CA LEU A 327 0.34 7.58 0.04
C LEU A 327 0.95 8.99 0.00
N HIS A 328 1.73 9.38 1.02
CA HIS A 328 2.45 10.64 1.01
C HIS A 328 3.47 10.67 -0.12
N MET A 329 4.27 9.61 -0.25
CA MET A 329 5.28 9.49 -1.30
C MET A 329 4.67 9.49 -2.70
N ALA A 330 3.57 8.77 -2.92
CA ALA A 330 2.87 8.75 -4.20
C ALA A 330 2.23 10.11 -4.53
N SER A 331 1.63 10.78 -3.55
CA SER A 331 1.08 12.13 -3.71
C SER A 331 2.16 13.16 -4.03
N GLN A 332 3.34 13.10 -3.38
CA GLN A 332 4.49 13.93 -3.71
C GLN A 332 4.96 13.78 -5.15
N ARG A 333 4.84 12.57 -5.72
CA ARG A 333 5.15 12.30 -7.13
C ARG A 333 4.05 12.71 -8.10
N GLY A 334 2.91 13.18 -7.62
CA GLY A 334 1.76 13.53 -8.45
C GLY A 334 1.06 12.32 -9.05
N MET A 335 1.12 11.15 -8.40
CA MET A 335 0.42 9.94 -8.87
C MET A 335 -1.08 9.95 -8.57
N GLY A 336 -1.55 10.90 -7.77
CA GLY A 336 -2.94 11.01 -7.36
C GLY A 336 -3.15 11.81 -6.08
N ILE A 337 -4.40 11.83 -5.62
CA ILE A 337 -4.87 12.67 -4.53
C ILE A 337 -5.09 11.83 -3.26
N MET A 338 -4.35 12.15 -2.20
CA MET A 338 -4.49 11.48 -0.89
C MET A 338 -5.65 12.05 -0.05
N ASN A 339 -5.96 13.34 -0.19
CA ASN A 339 -7.06 13.97 0.55
C ASN A 339 -8.41 13.59 -0.06
N LEU A 340 -9.19 12.78 0.64
CA LEU A 340 -10.51 12.32 0.18
C LEU A 340 -11.52 13.44 -0.04
N GLU A 341 -11.37 14.62 0.60
CA GLU A 341 -12.22 15.79 0.33
C GLU A 341 -12.04 16.33 -1.09
N GLN A 342 -10.94 16.00 -1.75
CA GLN A 342 -10.64 16.37 -3.14
C GLN A 342 -10.91 15.22 -4.13
N ALA A 343 -11.37 14.06 -3.65
CA ALA A 343 -11.70 12.90 -4.48
C ALA A 343 -13.20 12.85 -4.79
N ASP A 344 -13.56 12.58 -6.05
CA ASP A 344 -14.95 12.34 -6.45
C ASP A 344 -15.32 10.87 -6.20
N VAL A 345 -16.11 10.62 -5.14
CA VAL A 345 -16.58 9.28 -4.77
C VAL A 345 -18.05 9.13 -5.12
N ALA A 346 -18.32 8.48 -6.25
CA ALA A 346 -19.68 8.08 -6.63
C ALA A 346 -20.04 6.66 -6.15
N GLY A 347 -21.31 6.43 -5.84
CA GLY A 347 -21.85 5.13 -5.41
C GLY A 347 -22.45 5.19 -4.00
N ASP A 348 -22.14 4.19 -3.18
CA ASP A 348 -22.53 4.17 -1.77
C ASP A 348 -21.71 5.16 -0.93
N ASP A 349 -22.28 5.65 0.18
CA ASP A 349 -21.61 6.56 1.12
C ASP A 349 -20.51 5.82 1.91
N PRO A 350 -19.23 6.22 1.79
CA PRO A 350 -18.14 5.61 2.53
C PRO A 350 -18.34 5.61 4.05
N GLY A 351 -18.98 6.65 4.60
CA GLY A 351 -19.19 6.79 6.04
C GLY A 351 -20.08 5.69 6.63
N GLN A 352 -21.03 5.18 5.84
CA GLN A 352 -21.93 4.08 6.25
C GLN A 352 -21.29 2.70 6.09
N LEU A 353 -20.23 2.60 5.29
CA LEU A 353 -19.57 1.34 4.96
C LEU A 353 -18.29 1.09 5.78
N ARG A 354 -17.77 2.13 6.42
CA ARG A 354 -16.58 2.09 7.26
C ARG A 354 -16.70 1.07 8.39
N ALA A 355 -15.70 0.21 8.53
CA ALA A 355 -15.58 -0.77 9.59
C ALA A 355 -14.14 -0.78 10.11
N ARG A 356 -13.94 -0.84 11.43
CA ARG A 356 -12.59 -0.88 12.02
C ARG A 356 -12.05 -2.29 11.97
N TRP A 357 -11.13 -2.55 11.05
CA TRP A 357 -10.39 -3.80 11.01
C TRP A 357 -9.29 -3.76 12.05
N GLY A 358 -8.98 -4.93 12.61
CA GLY A 358 -7.87 -5.13 13.52
C GLY A 358 -6.54 -4.78 12.87
N LYS A 359 -5.74 -3.97 13.55
CA LYS A 359 -4.43 -3.52 13.09
C LYS A 359 -3.31 -4.42 13.60
N PRO A 360 -2.09 -4.34 13.03
CA PRO A 360 -0.93 -4.99 13.60
C PRO A 360 -0.69 -4.56 15.05
N ASN A 361 -0.21 -5.46 15.92
CA ASN A 361 0.06 -5.13 17.33
C ASN A 361 1.07 -4.00 17.52
N ASN A 362 1.95 -3.77 16.54
CA ASN A 362 2.99 -2.75 16.54
C ASN A 362 2.67 -1.60 15.57
N TRP A 363 1.40 -1.41 15.23
CA TRP A 363 0.95 -0.31 14.40
C TRP A 363 1.23 1.04 15.07
N TYR A 364 1.66 2.00 14.26
CA TYR A 364 1.69 3.41 14.59
C TYR A 364 1.54 4.19 13.30
N GLY A 365 0.92 5.36 13.41
CA GLY A 365 0.71 6.31 12.35
C GLY A 365 1.99 7.05 11.96
N ARG A 366 1.88 7.87 10.93
CA ARG A 366 3.05 8.55 10.37
C ARG A 366 3.58 9.63 11.33
N CYS A 367 4.82 9.48 11.78
CA CYS A 367 5.45 10.49 12.65
C CYS A 367 5.76 11.79 11.90
N ASN A 368 6.01 12.86 12.66
CA ASN A 368 6.46 14.12 12.09
C ASN A 368 7.79 13.98 11.35
N ARG A 369 7.88 14.63 10.18
CA ARG A 369 9.10 14.67 9.37
C ARG A 369 9.67 16.06 9.16
N VAL A 370 8.89 17.10 9.40
CA VAL A 370 9.33 18.48 9.16
C VAL A 370 9.72 19.11 10.49
N TRP A 371 10.92 19.66 10.56
CA TRP A 371 11.51 20.11 11.81
C TRP A 371 12.22 21.45 11.68
N ARG A 372 12.31 22.16 12.80
CA ARG A 372 13.23 23.26 13.06
C ARG A 372 14.31 22.77 14.00
N LEU A 373 15.58 22.85 13.60
CA LEU A 373 16.69 22.23 14.31
C LEU A 373 17.75 23.24 14.76
N SER A 374 18.28 23.06 15.96
CA SER A 374 19.42 23.82 16.49
C SER A 374 20.33 22.90 17.33
N GLN A 375 21.64 23.15 17.30
CA GLN A 375 22.62 22.60 18.24
C GLN A 375 23.19 23.71 19.15
N GLY A 376 22.75 24.95 18.95
CA GLY A 376 23.16 26.14 19.70
C GLY A 376 22.21 26.46 20.87
N PRO A 377 22.34 27.62 21.52
CA PRO A 377 21.53 28.00 22.68
C PRO A 377 20.02 27.99 22.38
N LEU A 378 19.21 27.82 23.42
CA LEU A 378 17.75 27.87 23.32
C LEU A 378 17.30 29.29 22.96
N THR A 379 16.91 29.47 21.70
CA THR A 379 16.33 30.70 21.14
C THR A 379 14.94 30.40 20.54
N ASN A 380 14.28 31.40 19.96
CA ASN A 380 13.01 31.18 19.26
C ASN A 380 13.17 30.17 18.10
N PRO A 381 12.41 29.05 18.09
CA PRO A 381 12.50 28.04 17.03
C PRO A 381 12.22 28.52 15.61
N ASP A 382 11.49 29.62 15.43
CA ASP A 382 11.21 30.17 14.09
C ASP A 382 12.49 30.59 13.34
N GLY A 383 13.57 30.89 14.08
CA GLY A 383 14.88 31.24 13.53
C GLY A 383 15.81 30.04 13.30
N TRP A 384 15.38 28.82 13.60
CA TRP A 384 16.22 27.62 13.47
C TRP A 384 16.20 27.03 12.06
N GLU A 385 17.17 26.16 11.78
CA GLU A 385 17.33 25.53 10.47
C GLU A 385 16.13 24.63 10.14
N ARG A 386 15.54 24.80 8.96
CA ARG A 386 14.48 23.90 8.50
C ARG A 386 15.10 22.59 8.00
N PHE A 387 14.59 21.48 8.49
CA PHE A 387 15.01 20.15 8.09
C PHE A 387 13.78 19.28 7.79
N THR A 388 13.91 18.36 6.83
CA THR A 388 12.89 17.34 6.57
C THR A 388 13.55 15.98 6.62
N SER A 389 13.13 15.14 7.58
CA SER A 389 13.63 13.78 7.68
C SER A 389 13.10 12.94 6.51
N PRO A 390 13.94 12.05 5.91
CA PRO A 390 13.48 11.15 4.86
C PRO A 390 12.42 10.15 5.36
N VAL A 391 12.49 9.75 6.63
CA VAL A 391 11.54 8.84 7.28
C VAL A 391 11.08 9.39 8.63
N ASP A 392 10.36 8.58 9.42
CA ASP A 392 9.78 8.97 10.71
C ASP A 392 10.81 9.24 11.81
N THR A 393 12.04 8.74 11.65
CA THR A 393 13.14 8.96 12.58
C THR A 393 13.94 10.18 12.16
N LEU A 394 14.14 11.12 13.08
CA LEU A 394 15.08 12.22 12.96
C LEU A 394 16.43 11.81 13.57
N HIS A 395 17.41 11.58 12.71
CA HIS A 395 18.78 11.22 13.12
C HIS A 395 19.63 12.48 13.39
N LEU A 396 19.56 13.02 14.60
CA LEU A 396 20.20 14.29 14.97
C LEU A 396 21.73 14.23 14.87
N SER A 397 22.34 13.12 15.30
CA SER A 397 23.80 12.91 15.17
C SER A 397 24.27 12.79 13.71
N GLN A 398 23.38 12.47 12.77
CA GLN A 398 23.70 12.46 11.33
C GLN A 398 23.48 13.84 10.70
N TRP A 399 22.50 14.61 11.21
CA TRP A 399 22.30 16.00 10.79
C TRP A 399 23.51 16.86 11.12
N ARG A 400 24.02 16.80 12.36
CA ARG A 400 25.28 17.45 12.77
C ARG A 400 26.02 16.57 13.76
N ALA A 401 27.36 16.55 13.69
CA ALA A 401 28.18 15.80 14.64
C ALA A 401 28.10 16.41 16.05
N PRO A 402 28.20 15.61 17.12
CA PRO A 402 28.28 16.13 18.48
C PRO A 402 29.51 17.03 18.68
N GLN A 403 29.35 18.15 19.38
CA GLN A 403 30.44 19.10 19.70
C GLN A 403 31.15 18.78 21.03
N GLY A 404 30.78 17.68 21.68
CA GLY A 404 31.31 17.25 22.98
C GLY A 404 30.26 16.51 23.81
N GLU A 405 30.63 16.07 25.01
CA GLU A 405 29.74 15.31 25.90
C GLU A 405 28.53 16.12 26.40
N SER A 406 28.62 17.45 26.36
CA SER A 406 27.54 18.38 26.73
C SER A 406 26.65 18.79 25.54
N THR A 407 26.77 18.12 24.38
CA THR A 407 25.96 18.44 23.20
C THR A 407 24.47 18.29 23.51
N VAL A 408 23.69 19.32 23.19
CA VAL A 408 22.22 19.26 23.21
C VAL A 408 21.71 19.63 21.83
N TYR A 409 20.99 18.71 21.19
CA TYR A 409 20.21 19.00 20.00
C TYR A 409 18.84 19.51 20.40
N ARG A 410 18.28 20.41 19.61
CA ARG A 410 16.93 20.95 19.77
C ARG A 410 16.15 20.72 18.49
N ALA A 411 14.97 20.14 18.62
CA ALA A 411 14.06 19.88 17.52
C ALA A 411 12.69 20.45 17.87
N ALA A 412 12.15 21.32 17.02
CA ALA A 412 10.85 21.92 17.21
C ALA A 412 9.96 21.77 15.98
N VAL A 413 8.66 21.77 16.22
CA VAL A 413 7.63 21.74 15.19
C VAL A 413 6.35 22.38 15.73
N LYS A 414 5.61 23.06 14.87
CA LYS A 414 4.28 23.58 15.17
C LYS A 414 3.21 22.58 14.72
N VAL A 415 2.17 22.43 15.52
CA VAL A 415 1.02 21.59 15.25
C VAL A 415 -0.23 22.46 15.24
N ILE A 416 -0.91 22.48 14.10
CA ILE A 416 -2.17 23.20 13.95
C ILE A 416 -3.32 22.24 14.24
N ALA A 417 -4.07 22.50 15.31
CA ALA A 417 -5.23 21.72 15.71
C ALA A 417 -6.53 22.48 15.41
N PRO A 418 -7.55 21.84 14.79
CA PRO A 418 -8.81 22.49 14.43
C PRO A 418 -9.68 22.85 15.66
N GLY A 419 -9.28 22.41 16.85
CA GLY A 419 -9.95 22.70 18.12
C GLY A 419 -9.11 22.16 19.27
N ARG A 420 -9.61 22.32 20.50
CA ARG A 420 -9.02 21.65 21.66
C ARG A 420 -9.11 20.14 21.48
N ARG A 421 -8.03 19.42 21.75
CA ARG A 421 -7.94 17.95 21.57
C ARG A 421 -7.10 17.33 22.68
N LYS A 422 -7.60 16.25 23.27
CA LYS A 422 -6.83 15.40 24.18
C LYS A 422 -6.33 14.18 23.42
N GLY A 423 -5.15 13.72 23.77
CA GLY A 423 -4.57 12.50 23.22
C GLY A 423 -3.22 12.23 23.85
N TYR A 424 -2.33 11.61 23.08
CA TYR A 424 -1.03 11.17 23.57
C TYR A 424 0.08 11.67 22.66
N LEU A 425 1.20 12.07 23.26
CA LEU A 425 2.45 12.27 22.56
C LEU A 425 3.27 10.99 22.65
N TRP A 426 3.46 10.33 21.52
CA TRP A 426 4.31 9.16 21.35
C TRP A 426 5.68 9.63 20.89
N VAL A 427 6.71 9.26 21.66
CA VAL A 427 8.11 9.59 21.37
C VAL A 427 8.91 8.31 21.24
N GLY A 428 9.68 8.21 20.16
CA GLY A 428 10.83 7.30 20.07
C GLY A 428 12.10 8.12 20.22
N ALA A 429 13.07 7.68 21.02
CA ALA A 429 14.31 8.39 21.26
C ALA A 429 15.52 7.48 21.50
N ARG A 430 16.69 7.89 21.02
CA ARG A 430 17.99 7.44 21.55
C ARG A 430 18.67 8.63 22.19
N GLY A 431 19.27 8.43 23.36
CA GLY A 431 19.77 9.53 24.19
C GLY A 431 18.76 9.97 25.25
N ARG A 432 19.10 11.04 25.97
CA ARG A 432 18.20 11.67 26.95
C ARG A 432 17.34 12.70 26.23
N VAL A 433 16.03 12.63 26.38
CA VAL A 433 15.06 13.50 25.72
C VAL A 433 14.17 14.21 26.74
N THR A 434 14.05 15.52 26.58
CA THR A 434 13.06 16.33 27.31
C THR A 434 12.12 16.98 26.31
N GLY A 435 10.82 16.73 26.46
CA GLY A 435 9.77 17.25 25.57
C GLY A 435 8.94 18.34 26.24
N PHE A 436 8.64 19.38 25.47
CA PHE A 436 7.84 20.53 25.87
C PHE A 436 6.68 20.75 24.91
N LEU A 437 5.50 21.05 25.44
CA LEU A 437 4.33 21.49 24.70
C LEU A 437 3.97 22.89 25.17
N ASN A 438 4.00 23.87 24.27
CA ASN A 438 3.73 25.27 24.56
C ASN A 438 4.56 25.82 25.74
N GLY A 439 5.83 25.41 25.82
CA GLY A 439 6.78 25.80 26.88
C GLY A 439 6.63 25.02 28.19
N VAL A 440 5.61 24.17 28.33
CA VAL A 440 5.42 23.32 29.50
C VAL A 440 6.11 21.97 29.27
N LYS A 441 6.96 21.53 30.20
CA LYS A 441 7.58 20.20 30.14
C LYS A 441 6.51 19.12 30.28
N VAL A 442 6.45 18.20 29.32
CA VAL A 442 5.46 17.09 29.28
C VAL A 442 6.10 15.70 29.30
N LEU A 443 7.40 15.62 29.05
CA LEU A 443 8.16 14.36 28.97
C LEU A 443 9.62 14.60 29.37
N GLU A 444 10.23 13.64 30.08
CA GLU A 444 11.68 13.57 30.34
C GLU A 444 12.08 12.09 30.49
N GLU A 445 12.88 11.59 29.56
CA GLU A 445 13.15 10.16 29.41
C GLU A 445 14.58 9.87 28.93
N GLU A 446 15.06 8.65 29.13
CA GLU A 446 16.37 8.20 28.63
C GLU A 446 16.24 6.92 27.80
N GLY A 447 16.49 7.04 26.49
CA GLY A 447 16.41 5.95 25.53
C GLY A 447 17.66 5.07 25.52
N LEU A 448 17.78 4.16 26.48
CA LEU A 448 18.86 3.14 26.55
C LEU A 448 18.48 1.80 25.90
N THR A 449 17.22 1.63 25.53
CA THR A 449 16.66 0.35 25.05
C THR A 449 16.48 0.36 23.53
N ARG A 450 15.83 -0.68 22.99
CA ARG A 450 15.53 -0.77 21.57
C ARG A 450 14.60 0.38 21.15
N TYR A 451 15.10 1.21 20.23
CA TYR A 451 14.35 2.31 19.62
C TYR A 451 13.05 1.82 18.95
N ARG A 452 11.94 2.46 19.29
CA ARG A 452 10.65 2.33 18.60
C ARG A 452 9.85 3.64 18.71
N PRO A 453 9.10 4.04 17.67
CA PRO A 453 8.07 5.07 17.82
C PRO A 453 7.11 4.69 18.95
N GLY A 454 6.76 5.67 19.80
CA GLY A 454 5.91 5.46 20.96
C GLY A 454 6.50 4.59 22.07
N GLN A 455 7.84 4.48 22.16
CA GLN A 455 8.48 3.82 23.31
C GLN A 455 8.17 4.55 24.62
N PHE A 456 8.03 5.88 24.54
CA PHE A 456 7.57 6.75 25.60
C PHE A 456 6.25 7.39 25.17
N GLN A 457 5.29 7.43 26.08
CA GLN A 457 3.95 7.95 25.81
C GLN A 457 3.51 8.80 26.99
N THR A 458 3.03 10.00 26.71
CA THR A 458 2.51 10.91 27.74
C THR A 458 1.21 11.54 27.27
N GLY A 459 0.27 11.75 28.20
CA GLY A 459 -0.99 12.41 27.89
C GLY A 459 -0.75 13.89 27.60
N VAL A 460 -1.33 14.39 26.53
CA VAL A 460 -1.21 15.81 26.12
C VAL A 460 -2.56 16.39 25.73
N GLU A 461 -2.63 17.71 25.80
CA GLU A 461 -3.79 18.46 25.36
C GLU A 461 -3.37 19.62 24.46
N LEU A 462 -3.80 19.57 23.20
CA LEU A 462 -3.59 20.65 22.25
C LEU A 462 -4.66 21.72 22.44
N GLN A 463 -4.23 22.98 22.36
CA GLN A 463 -5.09 24.14 22.22
C GLN A 463 -5.61 24.23 20.77
N SER A 464 -6.70 24.97 20.56
CA SER A 464 -7.14 25.29 19.21
C SER A 464 -6.12 26.21 18.53
N GLY A 465 -5.81 25.95 17.26
CA GLY A 465 -4.79 26.68 16.52
C GLY A 465 -3.40 26.11 16.72
N GLU A 466 -2.41 26.99 16.86
CA GLU A 466 -0.99 26.63 16.90
C GLU A 466 -0.57 26.08 18.27
N ASN A 467 0.18 24.97 18.24
CA ASN A 467 0.82 24.38 19.41
C ASN A 467 2.29 24.10 19.08
N GLN A 468 3.22 24.58 19.91
CA GLN A 468 4.65 24.32 19.71
C GLN A 468 5.07 23.07 20.49
N LEU A 469 5.57 22.07 19.76
CA LEU A 469 6.33 20.97 20.33
C LEU A 469 7.81 21.26 20.20
N LEU A 470 8.56 21.09 21.29
CA LEU A 470 10.01 21.26 21.34
C LEU A 470 10.63 20.09 22.10
N PHE A 471 11.72 19.56 21.58
CA PHE A 471 12.50 18.49 22.20
C PHE A 471 13.94 18.96 22.38
N GLU A 472 14.50 18.73 23.56
CA GLU A 472 15.94 18.79 23.81
C GLU A 472 16.45 17.35 23.89
N VAL A 473 17.47 17.00 23.09
CA VAL A 473 18.01 15.64 23.00
C VAL A 473 19.52 15.67 23.23
N THR A 474 19.97 15.03 24.29
CA THR A 474 21.39 14.86 24.63
C THR A 474 21.84 13.46 24.19
N PRO A 475 22.92 13.33 23.41
CA PRO A 475 23.41 12.03 22.96
C PRO A 475 23.80 11.10 24.11
N VAL A 476 23.53 9.81 23.94
CA VAL A 476 24.11 8.75 24.77
C VAL A 476 24.84 7.79 23.83
N ASN A 477 26.10 7.46 24.15
CA ASN A 477 26.97 6.66 23.28
C ASN A 477 27.07 7.19 21.84
N GLY A 478 27.07 8.51 21.68
CA GLY A 478 27.16 9.19 20.38
C GLY A 478 25.86 9.22 19.57
N GLN A 479 24.77 8.62 20.05
CA GLN A 479 23.50 8.53 19.34
C GLN A 479 22.45 9.49 19.91
N ALA A 480 21.79 10.21 19.01
CA ALA A 480 20.66 11.07 19.29
C ALA A 480 19.64 10.92 18.15
N ASP A 481 18.57 10.19 18.42
CA ASP A 481 17.49 9.93 17.47
C ASP A 481 16.16 10.38 18.09
N LEU A 482 15.22 10.84 17.28
CA LEU A 482 13.91 11.29 17.74
C LEU A 482 12.81 10.91 16.72
N SER A 483 11.67 10.44 17.20
CA SER A 483 10.41 10.44 16.45
C SER A 483 9.32 11.01 17.35
N ALA A 484 8.38 11.74 16.78
CA ALA A 484 7.23 12.26 17.50
C ALA A 484 5.95 12.01 16.69
N LEU A 485 4.96 11.45 17.36
CA LEU A 485 3.62 11.21 16.83
C LEU A 485 2.60 11.70 17.86
N LEU A 486 1.62 12.49 17.41
CA LEU A 486 0.48 12.85 18.23
C LEU A 486 -0.65 11.87 17.91
N VAL A 487 -1.02 11.09 18.91
CA VAL A 487 -2.00 10.00 18.80
C VAL A 487 -3.34 10.46 19.37
N GLY A 488 -4.42 9.96 18.79
CA GLY A 488 -5.78 10.20 19.27
C GLY A 488 -6.03 9.68 20.70
N PRO A 489 -7.20 10.00 21.29
CA PRO A 489 -7.54 9.63 22.67
C PRO A 489 -7.62 8.11 22.90
N GLU A 490 -7.84 7.31 21.86
CA GLU A 490 -7.86 5.84 21.93
C GLU A 490 -6.47 5.22 22.18
N ASN A 491 -5.40 6.01 22.02
CA ASN A 491 -4.02 5.59 22.20
C ASN A 491 -3.63 4.31 21.43
N ASP A 492 -4.15 4.14 20.21
CA ASP A 492 -4.01 2.93 19.40
C ASP A 492 -2.97 3.06 18.27
N GLY A 493 -2.21 4.14 18.29
CA GLY A 493 -1.19 4.48 17.31
C GLY A 493 -1.69 5.32 16.14
N ASP A 494 -2.98 5.54 15.95
CA ASP A 494 -3.46 6.43 14.89
C ASP A 494 -3.18 7.90 15.19
N SER A 495 -2.83 8.66 14.16
CA SER A 495 -2.65 10.10 14.27
C SER A 495 -3.87 10.78 14.88
N MET A 496 -3.67 11.84 15.65
CA MET A 496 -4.77 12.65 16.16
C MET A 496 -5.51 13.31 14.99
N ASP A 497 -6.82 13.11 14.93
CA ASP A 497 -7.62 13.53 13.78
C ASP A 497 -7.58 15.05 13.53
N GLY A 498 -7.40 15.43 12.27
CA GLY A 498 -7.42 16.81 11.77
C GLY A 498 -6.19 17.67 12.08
N ILE A 499 -5.16 17.15 12.76
CA ILE A 499 -3.95 17.94 13.03
C ILE A 499 -3.08 18.11 11.77
N ARG A 500 -2.29 19.19 11.73
CA ARG A 500 -1.29 19.41 10.68
C ARG A 500 0.05 19.84 11.29
N TRP A 501 1.12 19.18 10.85
CA TRP A 501 2.49 19.52 11.21
C TRP A 501 3.02 20.66 10.34
N GLN A 502 3.72 21.63 10.92
CA GLN A 502 4.30 22.77 10.24
C GLN A 502 5.68 23.10 10.85
N ALA A 503 6.72 23.12 10.01
CA ALA A 503 8.08 23.47 10.41
C ALA A 503 8.39 24.95 10.23
#